data_AF-A0A167JB93-F1
#
_entry.id   AF-A0A167JB93-F1
#
_cell.length_a   1.000
_cell.length_b   1.000
_cell.length_c   1.000
_cell.angle_alpha   90.00
_cell.angle_beta   90.00
_cell.angle_gamma   90.00
#
_symmetry.space_group_name_H-M   'P 1'
#
loop_
_entity.id
_entity.type
_entity.pdbx_description
1 polymer ?
#
loop_
_entity_poly.entity_id
_entity_poly.type
_entity_poly.pdbx_seq_one_letter_code
_entity_poly.pdbx_strand_id
1 'polypeptide(L)'
;MPFLAVMVSGGCTATADKVPPETSKQPFRAEFGERGFATILNAPPAEFTAVLPSDPPSRTAEQIAADEQFQRVADFQGRVSDEVAELSRRLEREERGNYVSVYYDNEGDPSVVFQFLRDGPGTLRKYTRHPRFFGKTVRWSMEQMQTDAQWMWETFREDRVLQSTGIAANHVTAEVVVSEEEFRALVARKGVTIPEPVNLKFRAAPIVPLINPPRPAARDEAVPAAVAPHIRIFPRHDRPAGSVNAIGSRAKIVLEDGCFRAANHDDALVLFPFGARLFVDAQNYLAFGREETPGYARVGETVVFMGSIYEVTEPVLVGPIHAACGPGKVIKVEGLESADARDRQQASDNEVNALRRLRESYGLDEA
;
A
#
# COMPACT_ATOMS: atom_id res chain seq x y z
N MET A 1 -24.36 88.46 48.21
CA MET A 1 -24.09 87.45 49.25
C MET A 1 -24.23 86.06 48.63
N PRO A 2 -23.35 85.12 48.99
CA PRO A 2 -22.71 84.21 48.05
C PRO A 2 -23.04 82.73 48.33
N PHE A 3 -22.59 81.84 47.44
CA PHE A 3 -22.10 80.44 47.60
C PHE A 3 -22.13 79.84 46.18
N LEU A 4 -21.06 79.76 45.39
CA LEU A 4 -19.78 79.04 45.51
C LEU A 4 -19.91 77.56 45.91
N ALA A 5 -19.83 76.66 44.92
CA ALA A 5 -19.39 75.26 45.05
C ALA A 5 -19.01 74.75 43.63
N VAL A 6 -17.73 74.86 43.25
CA VAL A 6 -16.70 73.80 43.21
C VAL A 6 -16.95 72.76 42.10
N MET A 7 -16.10 72.82 41.07
CA MET A 7 -15.83 71.74 40.11
C MET A 7 -15.12 70.58 40.82
N VAL A 8 -15.54 69.34 40.54
CA VAL A 8 -14.62 68.19 40.49
C VAL A 8 -14.95 67.39 39.24
N SER A 9 -14.04 67.47 38.27
CA SER A 9 -13.95 66.59 37.10
C SER A 9 -13.51 65.20 37.55
N GLY A 10 -14.41 64.21 37.43
CA GLY A 10 -14.10 62.79 37.56
C GLY A 10 -14.45 62.08 36.26
N GLY A 11 -13.43 61.83 35.44
CA GLY A 11 -13.56 60.99 34.25
C GLY A 11 -13.75 59.54 34.67
N CYS A 12 -14.94 58.99 34.45
CA CYS A 12 -15.08 57.56 34.30
C CYS A 12 -14.72 57.22 32.85
N THR A 13 -13.46 56.85 32.65
CA THR A 13 -13.06 56.00 31.53
C THR A 13 -13.98 54.80 31.53
N ALA A 14 -14.91 54.78 30.57
CA ALA A 14 -15.55 53.54 30.16
C ALA A 14 -14.41 52.62 29.71
N THR A 15 -14.02 51.69 30.57
CA THR A 15 -13.28 50.51 30.18
C THR A 15 -14.07 49.89 29.05
N ALA A 16 -13.57 50.07 27.84
CA ALA A 16 -13.95 49.24 26.72
C ALA A 16 -13.71 47.81 27.19
N ASP A 17 -14.79 47.14 27.58
CA ASP A 17 -14.80 45.70 27.67
C ASP A 17 -14.27 45.23 26.32
N LYS A 18 -13.03 44.74 26.33
CA LYS A 18 -12.53 43.87 25.28
C LYS A 18 -13.48 42.68 25.28
N VAL A 19 -14.54 42.78 24.51
CA VAL A 19 -15.22 41.63 23.94
C VAL A 19 -14.07 40.77 23.42
N PRO A 20 -13.85 39.56 23.97
CA PRO A 20 -12.88 38.65 23.40
C PRO A 20 -13.24 38.57 21.91
N PRO A 21 -12.28 38.69 20.98
CA PRO A 21 -12.61 38.45 19.59
C PRO A 21 -13.36 37.12 19.58
N GLU A 22 -14.59 37.12 19.04
CA GLU A 22 -15.27 35.88 18.71
C GLU A 22 -14.19 34.99 18.11
N THR A 23 -13.92 33.86 18.76
CA THR A 23 -13.07 32.84 18.21
C THR A 23 -13.74 32.43 16.91
N SER A 24 -13.38 33.14 15.83
CA SER A 24 -13.74 32.80 14.46
C SER A 24 -13.47 31.31 14.40
N LYS A 25 -14.52 30.49 14.26
CA LYS A 25 -14.45 29.02 14.38
C LYS A 25 -13.22 28.53 13.62
N GLN A 26 -12.12 28.33 14.34
CA GLN A 26 -10.84 28.05 13.70
C GLN A 26 -10.99 26.66 13.09
N PRO A 27 -10.80 26.52 11.78
CA PRO A 27 -11.15 25.28 11.12
C PRO A 27 -10.25 24.15 11.64
N PHE A 28 -10.85 22.98 11.88
CA PHE A 28 -10.17 21.71 12.18
C PHE A 28 -9.15 21.67 13.34
N ARG A 29 -9.26 22.57 14.34
CA ARG A 29 -8.45 22.58 15.58
C ARG A 29 -6.92 22.65 15.34
N ALA A 30 -6.49 23.53 14.45
CA ALA A 30 -5.08 23.82 14.20
C ALA A 30 -4.62 25.13 14.84
N GLU A 31 -3.31 25.26 15.02
CA GLU A 31 -2.66 26.55 15.23
C GLU A 31 -2.41 27.20 13.86
N PHE A 32 -2.56 28.52 13.76
CA PHE A 32 -2.35 29.23 12.50
C PHE A 32 -1.23 30.26 12.63
N GLY A 33 -0.22 30.17 11.78
CA GLY A 33 0.84 31.17 11.70
C GLY A 33 0.35 32.50 11.13
N GLU A 34 1.19 33.53 11.16
CA GLU A 34 0.85 34.89 10.65
C GLU A 34 0.41 34.90 9.18
N ARG A 35 0.90 33.96 8.39
CA ARG A 35 0.53 33.78 6.97
C ARG A 35 -0.74 32.96 6.77
N GLY A 36 -1.39 32.53 7.85
CA GLY A 36 -2.63 31.75 7.83
C GLY A 36 -2.46 30.26 7.57
N PHE A 37 -1.23 29.73 7.54
CA PHE A 37 -0.99 28.29 7.39
C PHE A 37 -1.13 27.54 8.72
N ALA A 38 -1.72 26.35 8.64
CA ALA A 38 -2.02 25.52 9.79
C ALA A 38 -0.80 24.71 10.26
N THR A 39 -0.71 24.53 11.57
CA THR A 39 0.22 23.63 12.27
C THR A 39 -0.58 22.72 13.21
N ILE A 40 -0.34 21.41 13.09
CA ILE A 40 -0.95 20.35 13.90
C ILE A 40 0.15 19.32 14.18
N LEU A 41 0.66 19.33 15.42
CA LEU A 41 1.75 18.43 15.84
C LEU A 41 1.24 17.17 16.53
N ASN A 42 0.04 17.25 17.10
CA ASN A 42 -0.61 16.17 17.84
C ASN A 42 -2.13 16.32 17.70
N ALA A 43 -2.81 15.18 17.60
CA ALA A 43 -4.24 15.08 17.78
C ALA A 43 -4.54 13.82 18.61
N PRO A 44 -5.58 13.83 19.45
CA PRO A 44 -6.04 12.60 20.09
C PRO A 44 -6.57 11.64 19.01
N PRO A 45 -6.44 10.32 19.19
CA PRO A 45 -7.02 9.35 18.28
C PRO A 45 -8.50 9.59 18.00
N ALA A 46 -8.91 9.35 16.75
CA ALA A 46 -10.32 9.31 16.39
C ALA A 46 -11.07 8.28 17.26
N GLU A 47 -12.34 8.57 17.56
CA GLU A 47 -13.15 7.57 18.25
C GLU A 47 -13.29 6.34 17.37
N PHE A 48 -12.98 5.19 17.96
CA PHE A 48 -13.02 3.90 17.30
C PHE A 48 -13.70 2.89 18.21
N THR A 49 -14.62 2.12 17.64
CA THR A 49 -15.25 0.98 18.31
C THR A 49 -14.77 -0.27 17.60
N ALA A 50 -14.01 -1.10 18.31
CA ALA A 50 -13.56 -2.37 17.77
C ALA A 50 -14.77 -3.23 17.40
N VAL A 51 -14.70 -3.86 16.24
CA VAL A 51 -15.73 -4.79 15.80
C VAL A 51 -15.36 -6.15 16.37
N LEU A 52 -16.23 -6.74 17.20
CA LEU A 52 -15.99 -8.09 17.69
C LEU A 52 -15.93 -9.06 16.49
N PRO A 53 -14.88 -9.89 16.40
CA PRO A 53 -14.85 -10.94 15.40
C PRO A 53 -16.11 -11.80 15.52
N SER A 54 -16.83 -11.97 14.43
CA SER A 54 -17.86 -13.00 14.36
C SER A 54 -17.22 -14.37 14.54
N ASP A 55 -18.01 -15.34 15.01
CA ASP A 55 -17.53 -16.72 14.95
C ASP A 55 -17.20 -17.08 13.51
N PRO A 56 -16.07 -17.78 13.28
CA PRO A 56 -15.75 -18.25 11.95
C PRO A 56 -16.95 -19.08 11.47
N PRO A 57 -17.43 -18.84 10.24
CA PRO A 57 -18.51 -19.64 9.70
C PRO A 57 -18.12 -21.12 9.78
N SER A 58 -19.11 -21.99 9.97
CA SER A 58 -18.87 -23.42 9.86
C SER A 58 -18.21 -23.71 8.52
N ARG A 59 -17.24 -24.63 8.55
CA ARG A 59 -16.50 -24.97 7.32
C ARG A 59 -17.48 -25.51 6.30
N THR A 60 -17.46 -24.93 5.11
CA THR A 60 -18.21 -25.43 3.96
C THR A 60 -17.62 -26.77 3.50
N ALA A 61 -18.42 -27.60 2.82
CA ALA A 61 -17.93 -28.83 2.21
C ALA A 61 -16.76 -28.57 1.24
N GLU A 62 -16.77 -27.42 0.57
CA GLU A 62 -15.69 -26.97 -0.31
C GLU A 62 -14.39 -26.69 0.46
N GLN A 63 -14.47 -26.02 1.62
CA GLN A 63 -13.30 -25.77 2.47
C GLN A 63 -12.72 -27.08 3.04
N ILE A 64 -13.57 -28.02 3.46
CA ILE A 64 -13.11 -29.34 3.94
C ILE A 64 -12.41 -30.09 2.80
N ALA A 65 -13.00 -30.11 1.60
CA ALA A 65 -12.39 -30.74 0.43
C ALA A 65 -11.06 -30.07 0.04
N ALA A 66 -10.96 -28.74 0.19
CA ALA A 66 -9.72 -28.00 -0.06
C ALA A 66 -8.62 -28.35 0.95
N ASP A 67 -8.96 -28.47 2.25
CA ASP A 67 -8.01 -28.89 3.28
C ASP A 67 -7.53 -30.33 3.05
N GLU A 68 -8.44 -31.25 2.70
CA GLU A 68 -8.08 -32.61 2.32
C GLU A 68 -7.17 -32.62 1.09
N GLN A 69 -7.45 -31.79 0.08
CA GLN A 69 -6.58 -31.65 -1.09
C GLN A 69 -5.21 -31.09 -0.71
N PHE A 70 -5.15 -30.08 0.16
CA PHE A 70 -3.91 -29.51 0.65
C PHE A 70 -3.08 -30.56 1.38
N GLN A 71 -3.69 -31.37 2.25
CA GLN A 71 -3.01 -32.45 2.94
C GLN A 71 -2.51 -33.53 1.98
N ARG A 72 -3.33 -33.95 1.00
CA ARG A 72 -2.90 -34.90 -0.05
C ARG A 72 -1.70 -34.40 -0.84
N VAL A 73 -1.67 -33.10 -1.17
CA VAL A 73 -0.54 -32.44 -1.84
C VAL A 73 0.70 -32.46 -0.95
N ALA A 74 0.56 -32.03 0.31
CA ALA A 74 1.67 -32.01 1.27
C ALA A 74 2.27 -33.41 1.48
N ASP A 75 1.42 -34.42 1.67
CA ASP A 75 1.84 -35.81 1.84
C ASP A 75 2.58 -36.34 0.60
N PHE A 76 2.09 -36.02 -0.61
CA PHE A 76 2.78 -36.41 -1.85
C PHE A 76 4.15 -35.73 -1.97
N GLN A 77 4.20 -34.40 -1.80
CA GLN A 77 5.44 -33.63 -1.88
C GLN A 77 6.47 -34.11 -0.85
N GLY A 78 6.04 -34.36 0.39
CA GLY A 78 6.91 -34.90 1.44
C GLY A 78 7.44 -36.31 1.14
N ARG A 79 6.67 -37.15 0.43
CA ARG A 79 7.13 -38.50 0.02
C ARG A 79 8.16 -38.47 -1.09
N VAL A 80 8.07 -37.53 -2.03
CA VAL A 80 8.91 -37.52 -3.24
C VAL A 80 10.03 -36.47 -3.22
N SER A 81 10.07 -35.60 -2.21
CA SER A 81 10.99 -34.44 -2.17
C SER A 81 12.45 -34.80 -2.38
N ASP A 82 12.93 -35.86 -1.72
CA ASP A 82 14.32 -36.30 -1.82
C ASP A 82 14.65 -36.85 -3.21
N GLU A 83 13.75 -37.67 -3.78
CA GLU A 83 13.89 -38.23 -5.13
C GLU A 83 13.89 -37.10 -6.18
N VAL A 84 12.99 -36.13 -6.05
CA VAL A 84 12.91 -34.95 -6.93
C VAL A 84 14.20 -34.12 -6.84
N ALA A 85 14.70 -33.88 -5.63
CA ALA A 85 15.92 -33.09 -5.42
C ALA A 85 17.15 -33.79 -6.01
N GLU A 86 17.27 -35.11 -5.83
CA GLU A 86 18.35 -35.89 -6.43
C GLU A 86 18.28 -35.91 -7.95
N LEU A 87 17.09 -36.15 -8.50
CA LEU A 87 16.87 -36.17 -9.95
C LEU A 87 17.13 -34.79 -10.57
N SER A 88 16.67 -33.69 -9.96
CA SER A 88 16.94 -32.33 -10.44
C SER A 88 18.45 -32.06 -10.51
N ARG A 89 19.20 -32.35 -9.43
CA ARG A 89 20.66 -32.18 -9.42
C ARG A 89 21.36 -33.00 -10.51
N ARG A 90 20.84 -34.19 -10.81
CA ARG A 90 21.38 -35.05 -11.87
C ARG A 90 21.10 -34.46 -13.25
N LEU A 91 19.86 -34.03 -13.51
CA LEU A 91 19.46 -33.40 -14.77
C LEU A 91 20.20 -32.07 -15.02
N GLU A 92 20.46 -31.27 -13.98
CA GLU A 92 21.27 -30.04 -14.08
C GLU A 92 22.69 -30.31 -14.61
N ARG A 93 23.29 -31.45 -14.22
CA ARG A 93 24.64 -31.83 -14.66
C ARG A 93 24.64 -32.50 -16.03
N GLU A 94 23.77 -33.49 -16.22
CA GLU A 94 23.79 -34.37 -17.40
C GLU A 94 23.04 -33.79 -18.60
N GLU A 95 21.98 -33.01 -18.36
CA GLU A 95 21.15 -32.37 -19.39
C GLU A 95 21.39 -30.85 -19.43
N ARG A 96 22.65 -30.43 -19.22
CA ARG A 96 23.05 -29.01 -19.22
C ARG A 96 22.69 -28.35 -20.54
N GLY A 97 21.95 -27.24 -20.48
CA GLY A 97 21.43 -26.54 -21.67
C GLY A 97 20.21 -27.23 -22.31
N ASN A 98 19.62 -28.21 -21.63
CA ASN A 98 18.33 -28.80 -22.00
C ASN A 98 17.35 -28.78 -20.83
N TYR A 99 17.75 -29.20 -19.63
CA TYR A 99 16.95 -29.09 -18.41
C TYR A 99 16.78 -27.63 -17.97
N VAL A 100 15.55 -27.25 -17.60
CA VAL A 100 15.17 -25.87 -17.26
C VAL A 100 14.83 -25.73 -15.78
N SER A 101 13.88 -26.52 -15.28
CA SER A 101 13.37 -26.42 -13.91
C SER A 101 12.48 -27.62 -13.55
N VAL A 102 12.02 -27.66 -12.30
CA VAL A 102 11.00 -28.59 -11.81
C VAL A 102 9.94 -27.84 -11.02
N TYR A 103 8.68 -28.25 -11.15
CA TYR A 103 7.59 -27.77 -10.30
C TYR A 103 6.61 -28.90 -9.95
N TYR A 104 5.86 -28.71 -8.86
CA TYR A 104 4.77 -29.60 -8.48
C TYR A 104 3.47 -29.15 -9.14
N ASP A 105 2.86 -30.05 -9.90
CA ASP A 105 1.53 -29.83 -10.46
C ASP A 105 0.50 -30.44 -9.50
N ASN A 106 -0.25 -29.57 -8.84
CA ASN A 106 -1.22 -29.93 -7.81
C ASN A 106 -2.66 -29.87 -8.34
N GLU A 107 -2.84 -29.63 -9.65
CA GLU A 107 -4.15 -29.70 -10.29
C GLU A 107 -4.57 -31.17 -10.46
N GLY A 108 -5.66 -31.55 -9.78
CA GLY A 108 -6.12 -32.94 -9.76
C GLY A 108 -5.21 -33.84 -8.94
N ASP A 109 -4.56 -34.79 -9.60
CA ASP A 109 -3.69 -35.80 -8.99
C ASP A 109 -2.26 -35.26 -8.82
N PRO A 110 -1.75 -35.01 -7.59
CA PRO A 110 -0.45 -34.36 -7.37
C PRO A 110 0.71 -35.03 -8.12
N SER A 111 1.44 -34.28 -8.93
CA SER A 111 2.52 -34.80 -9.77
C SER A 111 3.70 -33.84 -9.83
N VAL A 112 4.79 -34.28 -10.46
CA VAL A 112 6.03 -33.48 -10.60
C VAL A 112 6.33 -33.31 -12.08
N VAL A 113 6.54 -32.07 -12.51
CA VAL A 113 6.82 -31.74 -13.90
C VAL A 113 8.25 -31.20 -14.01
N PHE A 114 9.06 -31.90 -14.79
CA PHE A 114 10.42 -31.50 -15.15
C PHE A 114 10.40 -30.85 -16.54
N GLN A 115 10.88 -29.61 -16.64
CA GLN A 115 10.82 -28.82 -17.87
C GLN A 115 12.13 -28.92 -18.65
N PHE A 116 12.03 -29.09 -19.97
CA PHE A 116 13.16 -29.24 -20.88
C PHE A 116 12.98 -28.37 -22.13
N LEU A 117 14.06 -27.87 -22.73
CA LEU A 117 14.01 -27.14 -23.99
C LEU A 117 13.75 -28.05 -25.19
N ARG A 118 14.16 -29.32 -25.10
CA ARG A 118 14.08 -30.31 -26.18
C ARG A 118 13.67 -31.67 -25.62
N ASP A 119 12.69 -32.30 -26.29
CA ASP A 119 12.20 -33.65 -26.02
C ASP A 119 12.06 -33.99 -24.52
N GLY A 120 11.25 -33.22 -23.78
CA GLY A 120 11.09 -33.41 -22.33
C GLY A 120 10.63 -34.83 -21.93
N PRO A 121 9.53 -35.35 -22.50
CA PRO A 121 9.07 -36.70 -22.18
C PRO A 121 10.09 -37.79 -22.50
N GLY A 122 10.76 -37.73 -23.65
CA GLY A 122 11.77 -38.71 -24.05
C GLY A 122 13.03 -38.63 -23.19
N THR A 123 13.46 -37.43 -22.85
CA THR A 123 14.62 -37.19 -21.98
C THR A 123 14.38 -37.72 -20.58
N LEU A 124 13.28 -37.33 -19.92
CA LEU A 124 13.01 -37.73 -18.53
C LEU A 124 12.94 -39.26 -18.35
N ARG A 125 12.39 -39.98 -19.34
CA ARG A 125 12.27 -41.45 -19.31
C ARG A 125 13.61 -42.18 -19.23
N LYS A 126 14.72 -41.53 -19.58
CA LYS A 126 16.08 -42.08 -19.41
C LYS A 126 16.50 -42.13 -17.94
N TYR A 127 15.91 -41.28 -17.10
CA TYR A 127 16.33 -41.03 -15.73
C TYR A 127 15.39 -41.61 -14.67
N THR A 128 14.09 -41.68 -14.97
CA THR A 128 13.09 -42.18 -14.03
C THR A 128 11.95 -42.91 -14.75
N ARG A 129 11.33 -43.85 -14.03
CA ARG A 129 10.09 -44.52 -14.42
C ARG A 129 8.94 -44.18 -13.47
N HIS A 130 9.12 -43.17 -12.62
CA HIS A 130 8.12 -42.80 -11.63
C HIS A 130 6.82 -42.38 -12.35
N PRO A 131 5.66 -42.99 -12.04
CA PRO A 131 4.44 -42.83 -12.82
C PRO A 131 3.81 -41.43 -12.71
N ARG A 132 4.25 -40.64 -11.73
CA ARG A 132 3.76 -39.27 -11.47
C ARG A 132 4.80 -38.20 -11.80
N PHE A 133 5.91 -38.58 -12.45
CA PHE A 133 6.93 -37.63 -12.91
C PHE A 133 6.80 -37.47 -14.42
N PHE A 134 6.61 -36.23 -14.87
CA PHE A 134 6.33 -35.92 -16.25
C PHE A 134 7.38 -34.96 -16.82
N GLY A 135 7.88 -35.29 -18.01
CA GLY A 135 8.76 -34.41 -18.76
C GLY A 135 7.92 -33.50 -19.64
N LYS A 136 8.16 -32.18 -19.62
CA LYS A 136 7.46 -31.21 -20.46
C LYS A 136 8.46 -30.44 -21.30
N THR A 137 8.20 -30.34 -22.60
CA THR A 137 8.99 -29.48 -23.48
C THR A 137 8.49 -28.04 -23.37
N VAL A 138 9.38 -27.11 -23.09
CA VAL A 138 9.14 -25.67 -23.00
C VAL A 138 9.97 -24.93 -24.04
N ARG A 139 9.59 -23.69 -24.34
CA ARG A 139 10.22 -22.91 -25.42
C ARG A 139 11.37 -22.05 -24.91
N TRP A 140 11.26 -21.57 -23.67
CA TRP A 140 12.15 -20.56 -23.11
C TRP A 140 12.91 -21.10 -21.91
N SER A 141 14.19 -20.74 -21.81
CA SER A 141 14.99 -21.03 -20.62
C SER A 141 14.67 -20.03 -19.50
N MET A 142 14.99 -20.39 -18.26
CA MET A 142 14.88 -19.45 -17.13
C MET A 142 15.73 -18.19 -17.34
N GLU A 143 16.95 -18.35 -17.87
CA GLU A 143 17.86 -17.24 -18.20
C GLU A 143 17.26 -16.28 -19.24
N GLN A 144 16.63 -16.82 -20.30
CA GLN A 144 15.94 -16.00 -21.30
C GLN A 144 14.77 -15.24 -20.66
N MET A 145 13.93 -15.91 -19.86
CA MET A 145 12.80 -15.26 -19.18
C MET A 145 13.25 -14.19 -18.17
N GLN A 146 14.37 -14.39 -17.46
CA GLN A 146 14.97 -13.38 -16.59
C GLN A 146 15.45 -12.17 -17.39
N THR A 147 16.11 -12.41 -18.52
CA THR A 147 16.57 -11.36 -19.43
C THR A 147 15.39 -10.55 -19.97
N ASP A 148 14.32 -11.20 -20.40
CA ASP A 148 13.14 -10.53 -20.95
C ASP A 148 12.35 -9.76 -19.89
N ALA A 149 12.25 -10.30 -18.67
CA ALA A 149 11.66 -9.59 -17.53
C ALA A 149 12.46 -8.33 -17.15
N GLN A 150 13.79 -8.45 -17.08
CA GLN A 150 14.68 -7.32 -16.81
C GLN A 150 14.62 -6.28 -17.93
N TRP A 151 14.62 -6.72 -19.19
CA TRP A 151 14.49 -5.83 -20.34
C TRP A 151 13.18 -5.03 -20.28
N MET A 152 12.06 -5.68 -19.95
CA MET A 152 10.77 -5.00 -19.76
C MET A 152 10.89 -3.93 -18.68
N TRP A 153 11.46 -4.27 -17.52
CA TRP A 153 11.63 -3.32 -16.43
C TRP A 153 12.50 -2.12 -16.84
N GLU A 154 13.71 -2.36 -17.34
CA GLU A 154 14.64 -1.29 -17.70
C GLU A 154 14.12 -0.38 -18.83
N THR A 155 13.41 -0.94 -19.81
CA THR A 155 12.90 -0.17 -20.96
C THR A 155 11.79 0.81 -20.58
N PHE A 156 10.98 0.46 -19.57
CA PHE A 156 9.72 1.15 -19.26
C PHE A 156 9.63 1.69 -17.82
N ARG A 157 10.62 1.46 -16.94
CA ARG A 157 10.57 1.91 -15.54
C ARG A 157 10.51 3.42 -15.40
N GLU A 158 11.20 4.17 -16.25
CA GLU A 158 11.20 5.64 -16.22
C GLU A 158 9.88 6.22 -16.70
N ASP A 159 9.27 5.61 -17.72
CA ASP A 159 7.93 5.98 -18.21
C ASP A 159 6.85 5.56 -17.23
N ARG A 160 7.21 4.73 -16.25
CA ARG A 160 6.37 4.51 -15.08
C ARG A 160 5.03 3.89 -15.55
N VAL A 161 5.08 2.94 -16.49
CA VAL A 161 3.89 2.25 -17.04
C VAL A 161 3.73 0.81 -16.55
N LEU A 162 4.78 0.26 -15.92
CA LEU A 162 4.79 -1.07 -15.33
C LEU A 162 4.59 -0.99 -13.82
N GLN A 163 3.71 -1.84 -13.28
CA GLN A 163 3.58 -2.10 -11.85
C GLN A 163 4.64 -3.09 -11.38
N SER A 164 4.83 -4.16 -12.15
CA SER A 164 5.77 -5.23 -11.85
C SER A 164 6.05 -6.09 -13.09
N THR A 165 7.15 -6.84 -13.03
CA THR A 165 7.47 -7.93 -13.93
C THR A 165 7.70 -9.20 -13.13
N GLY A 166 7.28 -10.35 -13.64
CA GLY A 166 7.44 -11.63 -12.96
C GLY A 166 7.64 -12.78 -13.94
N ILE A 167 8.21 -13.88 -13.47
CA ILE A 167 8.45 -15.08 -14.29
C ILE A 167 7.47 -16.17 -13.86
N ALA A 168 6.71 -16.68 -14.83
CA ALA A 168 5.86 -17.85 -14.68
C ALA A 168 6.51 -19.06 -15.36
N ALA A 169 5.85 -20.22 -15.31
CA ALA A 169 6.42 -21.50 -15.74
C ALA A 169 6.91 -21.57 -17.21
N ASN A 170 6.46 -20.69 -18.11
CA ASN A 170 6.92 -20.65 -19.51
C ASN A 170 6.69 -19.29 -20.19
N HIS A 171 6.52 -18.22 -19.39
CA HIS A 171 6.30 -16.87 -19.89
C HIS A 171 6.71 -15.85 -18.83
N VAL A 172 6.97 -14.64 -19.28
CA VAL A 172 7.13 -13.46 -18.43
C VAL A 172 5.77 -12.78 -18.32
N THR A 173 5.44 -12.29 -17.14
CA THR A 173 4.27 -11.43 -16.90
C THR A 173 4.75 -10.01 -16.69
N ALA A 174 4.08 -9.05 -17.32
CA ALA A 174 4.26 -7.63 -17.05
C ALA A 174 2.89 -7.02 -16.72
N GLU A 175 2.73 -6.53 -15.50
CA GLU A 175 1.51 -5.88 -15.03
C GLU A 175 1.59 -4.39 -15.41
N VAL A 176 0.68 -3.95 -16.28
CA VAL A 176 0.67 -2.61 -16.89
C VAL A 176 -0.45 -1.77 -16.25
N VAL A 177 -0.12 -0.55 -15.82
CA VAL A 177 -1.03 0.34 -15.07
C VAL A 177 -1.72 1.40 -15.93
N VAL A 178 -1.44 1.41 -17.23
CA VAL A 178 -2.03 2.32 -18.22
C VAL A 178 -2.92 1.53 -19.18
N SER A 179 -3.69 2.22 -20.01
CA SER A 179 -4.48 1.53 -21.04
C SER A 179 -3.58 0.82 -22.06
N GLU A 180 -4.12 -0.20 -22.71
CA GLU A 180 -3.38 -0.88 -23.79
C GLU A 180 -3.00 0.10 -24.90
N GLU A 181 -3.90 1.01 -25.29
CA GLU A 181 -3.63 2.02 -26.31
C GLU A 181 -2.43 2.92 -25.94
N GLU A 182 -2.41 3.46 -24.72
CA GLU A 182 -1.31 4.30 -24.24
C GLU A 182 0.02 3.54 -24.20
N PHE A 183 -0.01 2.29 -23.74
CA PHE A 183 1.18 1.46 -23.69
C PHE A 183 1.70 1.13 -25.09
N ARG A 184 0.82 0.75 -26.03
CA ARG A 184 1.20 0.47 -27.42
C ARG A 184 1.74 1.72 -28.12
N ALA A 185 1.15 2.89 -27.86
CA ALA A 185 1.67 4.16 -28.37
C ALA A 185 3.07 4.47 -27.82
N LEU A 186 3.33 4.17 -26.54
CA LEU A 186 4.65 4.31 -25.95
C LEU A 186 5.67 3.37 -26.58
N VAL A 187 5.31 2.10 -26.77
CA VAL A 187 6.15 1.09 -27.45
C VAL A 187 6.51 1.58 -28.86
N ALA A 188 5.54 2.08 -29.61
CA ALA A 188 5.75 2.64 -30.95
C ALA A 188 6.65 3.87 -30.93
N ARG A 189 6.46 4.81 -29.99
CA ARG A 189 7.32 6.00 -29.84
C ARG A 189 8.76 5.64 -29.50
N LYS A 190 8.98 4.61 -28.69
CA LYS A 190 10.33 4.11 -28.35
C LYS A 190 10.95 3.27 -29.46
N GLY A 191 10.17 2.82 -30.45
CA GLY A 191 10.66 1.97 -31.54
C GLY A 191 11.14 0.59 -31.08
N VAL A 192 10.61 0.09 -29.97
CA VAL A 192 11.02 -1.20 -29.38
C VAL A 192 10.02 -2.30 -29.71
N THR A 193 10.48 -3.55 -29.71
CA THR A 193 9.62 -4.74 -29.85
C THR A 193 9.59 -5.49 -28.53
N ILE A 194 8.38 -5.83 -28.07
CA ILE A 194 8.19 -6.59 -26.83
C ILE A 194 8.63 -8.04 -27.07
N PRO A 195 9.48 -8.64 -26.20
CA PRO A 195 9.87 -10.03 -26.31
C PRO A 195 8.66 -10.95 -26.33
N GLU A 196 8.70 -11.96 -27.21
CA GLU A 196 7.62 -12.93 -27.38
C GLU A 196 7.18 -13.65 -26.09
N PRO A 197 8.05 -14.02 -25.12
CA PRO A 197 7.58 -14.65 -23.88
C PRO A 197 6.82 -13.70 -22.96
N VAL A 198 6.76 -12.40 -23.22
CA VAL A 198 6.09 -11.43 -22.35
C VAL A 198 4.60 -11.40 -22.62
N ASN A 199 3.83 -11.79 -21.60
CA ASN A 199 2.39 -11.61 -21.53
C ASN A 199 2.07 -10.31 -20.77
N LEU A 200 1.42 -9.38 -21.46
CA LEU A 200 0.99 -8.10 -20.90
C LEU A 200 -0.35 -8.27 -20.19
N LYS A 201 -0.40 -7.90 -18.91
CA LYS A 201 -1.62 -7.87 -18.13
C LYS A 201 -1.99 -6.42 -17.86
N PHE A 202 -3.07 -5.97 -18.48
CA PHE A 202 -3.58 -4.62 -18.27
C PHE A 202 -4.54 -4.65 -17.08
N ARG A 203 -4.06 -4.18 -15.93
CA ARG A 203 -4.93 -3.86 -14.78
C ARG A 203 -5.27 -2.39 -14.86
N ALA A 204 -6.11 -2.03 -15.82
CA ALA A 204 -6.67 -0.68 -15.88
C ALA A 204 -7.60 -0.49 -14.68
N ALA A 205 -7.04 -0.01 -13.56
CA ALA A 205 -7.81 0.81 -12.63
C ALA A 205 -8.40 1.99 -13.42
N PRO A 206 -9.55 2.58 -13.00
CA PRO A 206 -10.17 3.70 -13.71
C PRO A 206 -9.12 4.76 -14.06
N ILE A 207 -9.13 5.19 -15.32
CA ILE A 207 -8.14 6.08 -15.96
C ILE A 207 -7.67 7.14 -14.96
N VAL A 208 -6.51 6.89 -14.37
CA VAL A 208 -5.79 7.91 -13.62
C VAL A 208 -4.92 8.59 -14.65
N PRO A 209 -5.02 9.92 -14.85
CA PRO A 209 -4.15 10.60 -15.78
C PRO A 209 -2.70 10.22 -15.49
N LEU A 210 -1.96 9.74 -16.50
CA LEU A 210 -0.55 9.30 -16.42
C LEU A 210 0.38 10.33 -15.74
N ILE A 211 -0.09 11.58 -15.59
CA ILE A 211 0.59 12.69 -14.95
C ILE A 211 -0.47 13.47 -14.15
N ASN A 212 -0.77 13.03 -12.92
CA ASN A 212 -1.43 13.88 -11.93
C ASN A 212 -0.39 14.35 -10.90
N PRO A 213 0.45 15.34 -11.23
CA PRO A 213 1.50 15.79 -10.34
C PRO A 213 0.87 16.37 -9.07
N PRO A 214 1.56 16.26 -7.92
CA PRO A 214 1.15 16.98 -6.73
C PRO A 214 0.90 18.46 -7.07
N ARG A 215 -0.28 18.95 -6.69
CA ARG A 215 -0.77 20.29 -7.03
C ARG A 215 -1.11 21.08 -5.77
N PRO A 216 -1.09 22.43 -5.82
CA PRO A 216 -1.46 23.25 -4.67
C PRO A 216 -2.85 22.91 -4.13
N ALA A 217 -3.02 22.99 -2.81
CA ALA A 217 -4.26 22.59 -2.14
C ALA A 217 -5.51 23.32 -2.67
N ALA A 218 -5.38 24.61 -3.01
CA ALA A 218 -6.47 25.41 -3.57
C ALA A 218 -7.03 24.92 -4.92
N ARG A 219 -6.30 24.05 -5.62
CA ARG A 219 -6.71 23.46 -6.91
C ARG A 219 -7.03 21.97 -6.78
N ASP A 220 -7.15 21.47 -5.56
CA ASP A 220 -7.27 20.04 -5.30
C ASP A 220 -8.60 19.66 -4.66
N GLU A 221 -9.44 18.95 -5.42
CA GLU A 221 -10.75 18.44 -4.99
C GLU A 221 -10.69 17.42 -3.84
N ALA A 222 -9.50 16.89 -3.54
CA ALA A 222 -9.28 16.03 -2.38
C ALA A 222 -8.99 16.81 -1.09
N VAL A 223 -8.90 18.14 -1.19
CA VAL A 223 -8.77 19.03 -0.04
C VAL A 223 -10.07 19.82 0.08
N PRO A 224 -10.76 19.78 1.24
CA PRO A 224 -11.97 20.56 1.44
C PRO A 224 -11.70 22.07 1.28
N ALA A 225 -12.65 22.81 0.70
CA ALA A 225 -12.50 24.24 0.44
C ALA A 225 -12.21 25.06 1.71
N ALA A 226 -12.73 24.65 2.87
CA ALA A 226 -12.46 25.28 4.16
C ALA A 226 -11.04 25.02 4.70
N VAL A 227 -10.36 23.98 4.19
CA VAL A 227 -9.02 23.57 4.60
C VAL A 227 -7.96 24.12 3.65
N ALA A 228 -8.28 24.18 2.36
CA ALA A 228 -7.34 24.53 1.28
C ALA A 228 -6.55 25.85 1.49
N PRO A 229 -7.13 26.95 2.04
CA PRO A 229 -6.38 28.18 2.30
C PRO A 229 -5.25 28.03 3.34
N HIS A 230 -5.31 26.99 4.18
CA HIS A 230 -4.44 26.79 5.33
C HIS A 230 -3.37 25.72 5.10
N ILE A 231 -3.38 25.08 3.94
CA ILE A 231 -2.44 24.04 3.53
C ILE A 231 -1.76 24.49 2.24
N ARG A 232 -0.44 24.31 2.14
CA ARG A 232 0.32 24.65 0.94
C ARG A 232 0.08 23.62 -0.15
N ILE A 233 0.24 22.35 0.20
CA ILE A 233 0.11 21.20 -0.70
C ILE A 233 -0.35 19.96 0.05
N PHE A 234 -1.21 19.16 -0.58
CA PHE A 234 -1.55 17.81 -0.12
C PHE A 234 -1.09 16.79 -1.19
N PRO A 235 0.20 16.45 -1.18
CA PRO A 235 0.82 15.72 -2.28
C PRO A 235 0.45 14.24 -2.20
N ARG A 236 -0.02 13.68 -3.30
CA ARG A 236 -0.39 12.27 -3.41
C ARG A 236 0.36 11.64 -4.55
N HIS A 237 0.62 10.35 -4.43
CA HIS A 237 1.15 9.58 -5.54
C HIS A 237 0.15 9.62 -6.70
N ASP A 238 0.69 9.69 -7.91
CA ASP A 238 -0.06 9.71 -9.17
C ASP A 238 -0.64 8.34 -9.58
N ARG A 239 -0.42 7.28 -8.79
CA ARG A 239 -0.83 5.90 -9.11
C ARG A 239 -0.95 5.01 -7.86
N PRO A 240 -1.77 3.96 -7.90
CA PRO A 240 -1.85 2.96 -6.82
C PRO A 240 -0.48 2.35 -6.49
N ALA A 241 -0.29 1.98 -5.24
CA ALA A 241 0.87 1.18 -4.84
C ALA A 241 0.93 -0.13 -5.64
N GLY A 242 2.14 -0.54 -5.98
CA GLY A 242 2.42 -1.87 -6.52
C GLY A 242 2.18 -2.98 -5.49
N SER A 243 2.73 -4.16 -5.76
CA SER A 243 2.96 -5.14 -4.69
C SER A 243 3.85 -4.50 -3.63
N VAL A 244 3.35 -4.42 -2.39
CA VAL A 244 4.10 -3.88 -1.25
C VAL A 244 4.68 -5.04 -0.42
N ASN A 245 5.85 -4.82 0.16
CA ASN A 245 6.45 -5.77 1.10
C ASN A 245 5.51 -5.95 2.32
N ALA A 246 5.45 -7.17 2.87
CA ALA A 246 4.68 -7.48 4.08
C ALA A 246 5.40 -6.96 5.35
N ILE A 247 5.62 -5.66 5.41
CA ILE A 247 6.30 -4.94 6.50
C ILE A 247 5.31 -3.98 7.15
N GLY A 248 5.12 -4.07 8.46
CA GLY A 248 4.28 -3.16 9.25
C GLY A 248 4.97 -1.84 9.57
N SER A 249 4.93 -0.90 8.64
CA SER A 249 5.48 0.44 8.83
C SER A 249 4.55 1.34 9.64
N ARG A 250 5.15 2.28 10.38
CA ARG A 250 4.47 3.30 11.16
C ARG A 250 5.10 4.67 10.93
N ALA A 251 4.27 5.70 10.73
CA ALA A 251 4.72 7.08 10.56
C ALA A 251 3.78 8.05 11.27
N LYS A 252 4.34 8.98 12.06
CA LYS A 252 3.56 10.05 12.69
C LYS A 252 3.44 11.22 11.73
N ILE A 253 2.24 11.45 11.22
CA ILE A 253 1.99 12.44 10.18
C ILE A 253 1.51 13.72 10.84
N VAL A 254 2.31 14.78 10.76
CA VAL A 254 2.00 16.11 11.30
C VAL A 254 1.83 17.11 10.17
N LEU A 255 1.26 18.27 10.48
CA LEU A 255 1.21 19.42 9.59
C LEU A 255 2.01 20.55 10.24
N GLU A 256 2.93 21.15 9.51
CA GLU A 256 3.72 22.28 9.99
C GLU A 256 3.80 23.36 8.91
N ASP A 257 3.32 24.57 9.23
CA ASP A 257 3.22 25.70 8.29
C ASP A 257 2.55 25.29 6.96
N GLY A 258 1.52 24.44 7.03
CA GLY A 258 0.77 23.97 5.87
C GLY A 258 1.47 22.88 5.04
N CYS A 259 2.54 22.26 5.55
CA CYS A 259 3.27 21.16 4.94
C CYS A 259 3.18 19.88 5.76
N PHE A 260 2.85 18.76 5.12
CA PHE A 260 2.76 17.47 5.80
C PHE A 260 4.14 16.84 5.98
N ARG A 261 4.43 16.40 7.21
CA ARG A 261 5.73 15.87 7.62
C ARG A 261 5.58 14.59 8.42
N ALA A 262 6.57 13.72 8.35
CA ALA A 262 6.68 12.53 9.18
C ALA A 262 7.60 12.81 10.36
N ALA A 263 7.02 13.23 11.48
CA ALA A 263 7.76 13.74 12.64
C ALA A 263 8.73 12.73 13.27
N ASN A 264 8.51 11.43 13.07
CA ASN A 264 9.37 10.35 13.55
C ASN A 264 10.32 9.78 12.47
N HIS A 265 10.45 10.47 11.32
CA HIS A 265 11.31 10.07 10.19
C HIS A 265 12.10 11.26 9.66
N ASP A 266 13.00 11.80 10.50
CA ASP A 266 13.85 12.95 10.18
C ASP A 266 13.07 14.18 9.68
N ASP A 267 11.83 14.32 10.15
CA ASP A 267 10.91 15.38 9.72
C ASP A 267 10.70 15.44 8.19
N ALA A 268 10.77 14.28 7.53
CA ALA A 268 10.65 14.18 6.08
C ALA A 268 9.28 14.65 5.57
N LEU A 269 9.27 15.30 4.41
CA LEU A 269 8.05 15.68 3.71
C LEU A 269 7.32 14.43 3.24
N VAL A 270 5.98 14.43 3.35
CA VAL A 270 5.17 13.23 3.09
C VAL A 270 4.59 13.28 1.70
N LEU A 271 4.68 12.17 0.96
CA LEU A 271 3.86 11.87 -0.22
C LEU A 271 2.83 10.80 0.16
N PHE A 272 1.55 11.17 0.12
CA PHE A 272 0.42 10.31 0.50
C PHE A 272 0.10 9.25 -0.56
N PRO A 273 -0.61 8.17 -0.20
CA PRO A 273 -0.98 7.16 -1.17
C PRO A 273 -1.95 7.72 -2.21
N PHE A 274 -1.98 7.08 -3.37
CA PHE A 274 -2.93 7.43 -4.41
C PHE A 274 -4.38 7.34 -3.91
N GLY A 275 -5.20 8.31 -4.31
CA GLY A 275 -6.60 8.36 -3.91
C GLY A 275 -6.84 8.84 -2.47
N ALA A 276 -5.79 9.16 -1.69
CA ALA A 276 -5.96 9.77 -0.38
C ALA A 276 -6.77 11.07 -0.48
N ARG A 277 -7.54 11.37 0.57
CA ARG A 277 -8.37 12.58 0.68
C ARG A 277 -8.27 13.13 2.09
N LEU A 278 -8.35 14.44 2.20
CA LEU A 278 -8.54 15.13 3.46
C LEU A 278 -10.02 15.34 3.73
N PHE A 279 -10.37 15.30 5.01
CA PHE A 279 -11.69 15.72 5.49
C PHE A 279 -11.54 16.28 6.91
N VAL A 280 -12.58 16.97 7.39
CA VAL A 280 -12.67 17.41 8.78
C VAL A 280 -13.70 16.51 9.45
N ASP A 281 -13.31 15.82 10.51
CA ASP A 281 -14.19 14.88 11.19
C ASP A 281 -15.26 15.56 12.05
N ALA A 282 -16.21 14.77 12.56
CA ALA A 282 -17.29 15.22 13.43
C ALA A 282 -16.81 15.97 14.70
N GLN A 283 -15.60 15.69 15.20
CA GLN A 283 -14.99 16.37 16.35
C GLN A 283 -14.18 17.62 15.96
N ASN A 284 -14.23 18.01 14.68
CA ASN A 284 -13.53 19.14 14.08
C ASN A 284 -12.00 18.98 14.13
N TYR A 285 -11.47 17.81 13.78
CA TYR A 285 -10.05 17.58 13.51
C TYR A 285 -9.82 17.30 12.02
N LEU A 286 -8.65 17.69 11.52
CA LEU A 286 -8.24 17.35 10.15
C LEU A 286 -7.80 15.88 10.12
N ALA A 287 -8.30 15.13 9.15
CA ALA A 287 -8.04 13.70 9.03
C ALA A 287 -7.82 13.27 7.57
N PHE A 288 -7.27 12.07 7.40
CA PHE A 288 -7.04 11.44 6.11
C PHE A 288 -7.95 10.21 5.94
N GLY A 289 -8.53 10.03 4.76
CA GLY A 289 -9.37 8.88 4.44
C GLY A 289 -10.81 9.27 4.13
N ARG A 290 -11.77 8.58 4.73
CA ARG A 290 -13.21 8.82 4.60
C ARG A 290 -13.85 8.78 5.97
N GLU A 291 -14.71 9.74 6.27
CA GLU A 291 -15.37 9.87 7.57
C GLU A 291 -16.21 8.63 7.91
N GLU A 292 -16.81 7.99 6.91
CA GLU A 292 -17.68 6.83 7.08
C GLU A 292 -16.90 5.53 7.33
N THR A 293 -15.58 5.54 7.11
CA THR A 293 -14.73 4.36 7.29
C THR A 293 -14.10 4.39 8.69
N PRO A 294 -14.48 3.48 9.61
CA PRO A 294 -13.89 3.48 10.95
C PRO A 294 -12.38 3.23 10.87
N GLY A 295 -11.63 3.84 11.80
CA GLY A 295 -10.18 3.64 11.92
C GLY A 295 -9.31 4.55 11.04
N TYR A 296 -9.88 5.63 10.46
CA TYR A 296 -9.09 6.70 9.85
C TYR A 296 -8.14 7.36 10.88
N ALA A 297 -7.07 7.98 10.39
CA ALA A 297 -6.15 8.75 11.22
C ALA A 297 -6.36 10.27 11.09
N ARG A 298 -6.27 10.99 12.20
CA ARG A 298 -6.15 12.46 12.21
C ARG A 298 -4.71 12.88 11.92
N VAL A 299 -4.56 14.11 11.40
CA VAL A 299 -3.26 14.78 11.38
C VAL A 299 -2.78 14.95 12.82
N GLY A 300 -1.55 14.55 13.10
CA GLY A 300 -0.96 14.49 14.44
C GLY A 300 -0.92 13.08 15.03
N GLU A 301 -1.54 12.09 14.37
CA GLU A 301 -1.49 10.68 14.78
C GLU A 301 -0.41 9.87 14.05
N THR A 302 -0.14 8.67 14.58
CA THR A 302 0.64 7.65 13.90
C THR A 302 -0.26 6.85 12.97
N VAL A 303 0.10 6.79 11.69
CA VAL A 303 -0.52 5.88 10.73
C VAL A 303 0.23 4.56 10.67
N VAL A 304 -0.46 3.48 10.35
CA VAL A 304 0.10 2.14 10.12
C VAL A 304 -0.21 1.66 8.71
N PHE A 305 0.71 0.92 8.09
CA PHE A 305 0.50 0.32 6.77
C PHE A 305 1.45 -0.82 6.46
N MET A 306 1.05 -1.62 5.47
CA MET A 306 1.92 -2.59 4.81
C MET A 306 2.79 -1.92 3.77
N GLY A 307 4.08 -2.22 3.79
CA GLY A 307 5.08 -1.67 2.89
C GLY A 307 6.20 -0.99 3.66
N SER A 308 7.32 -0.74 3.00
CA SER A 308 8.45 -0.01 3.58
C SER A 308 8.33 1.49 3.31
N ILE A 309 8.89 2.29 4.20
CA ILE A 309 9.07 3.72 3.99
C ILE A 309 10.33 3.91 3.15
N TYR A 310 10.16 4.46 1.94
CA TYR A 310 11.25 4.79 1.03
C TYR A 310 11.27 6.28 0.73
N GLU A 311 12.48 6.77 0.46
CA GLU A 311 12.67 8.10 -0.11
C GLU A 311 12.23 8.11 -1.58
N VAL A 312 11.49 9.15 -1.95
CA VAL A 312 11.02 9.43 -3.29
C VAL A 312 11.95 10.47 -3.89
N THR A 313 12.50 10.18 -5.07
CA THR A 313 13.47 11.07 -5.72
C THR A 313 13.01 11.54 -7.10
N GLU A 314 11.87 11.05 -7.59
CA GLU A 314 11.37 11.39 -8.93
C GLU A 314 11.01 12.89 -9.02
N PRO A 315 11.65 13.66 -9.91
CA PRO A 315 11.50 15.12 -9.95
C PRO A 315 10.06 15.60 -10.14
N VAL A 316 9.25 14.86 -10.91
CA VAL A 316 7.83 15.21 -11.15
C VAL A 316 6.96 15.10 -9.88
N LEU A 317 7.34 14.25 -8.93
CA LEU A 317 6.65 14.09 -7.65
C LEU A 317 7.22 15.05 -6.60
N VAL A 318 8.54 15.17 -6.54
CA VAL A 318 9.25 15.92 -5.50
C VAL A 318 9.28 17.42 -5.77
N GLY A 319 9.39 17.84 -7.03
CA GLY A 319 9.52 19.24 -7.42
C GLY A 319 8.38 20.14 -6.92
N PRO A 320 7.09 19.76 -7.10
CA PRO A 320 5.98 20.56 -6.57
C PRO A 320 5.95 20.63 -5.03
N ILE A 321 6.39 19.56 -4.36
CA ILE A 321 6.48 19.53 -2.89
C ILE A 321 7.56 20.51 -2.43
N HIS A 322 8.74 20.47 -3.04
CA HIS A 322 9.84 21.39 -2.70
C HIS A 322 9.50 22.84 -3.02
N ALA A 323 8.78 23.10 -4.12
CA ALA A 323 8.31 24.44 -4.46
C ALA A 323 7.34 25.01 -3.42
N ALA A 324 6.53 24.15 -2.79
CA ALA A 324 5.56 24.56 -1.77
C ALA A 324 6.18 24.65 -0.36
N CYS A 325 7.02 23.68 0.00
CA CYS A 325 7.45 23.38 1.36
C CYS A 325 8.96 23.56 1.63
N GLY A 326 9.73 23.92 0.61
CA GLY A 326 11.19 23.99 0.68
C GLY A 326 11.86 22.64 0.43
N PRO A 327 13.20 22.62 0.30
CA PRO A 327 13.96 21.40 0.09
C PRO A 327 13.89 20.48 1.31
N GLY A 328 13.99 19.17 1.08
CA GLY A 328 14.01 18.17 2.14
C GLY A 328 13.80 16.76 1.60
N LYS A 329 14.08 15.77 2.44
CA LYS A 329 13.78 14.37 2.14
C LYS A 329 12.27 14.21 1.95
N VAL A 330 11.85 13.56 0.87
CA VAL A 330 10.44 13.21 0.65
C VAL A 330 10.30 11.71 0.83
N ILE A 331 9.38 11.28 1.69
CA ILE A 331 9.08 9.86 1.88
C ILE A 331 7.68 9.52 1.39
N LYS A 332 7.52 8.28 0.93
CA LYS A 332 6.21 7.73 0.61
C LYS A 332 5.59 7.08 1.86
N VAL A 333 4.35 7.42 2.13
CA VAL A 333 3.51 6.79 3.16
C VAL A 333 2.35 6.12 2.44
N GLU A 334 2.11 4.82 2.70
CA GLU A 334 1.03 4.06 2.05
C GLU A 334 -0.20 3.90 2.95
N GLY A 335 -0.14 4.39 4.19
CA GLY A 335 -1.16 4.23 5.21
C GLY A 335 -2.05 5.44 5.41
N LEU A 336 -3.32 5.17 5.68
CA LEU A 336 -4.32 6.14 6.13
C LEU A 336 -5.02 5.70 7.44
N GLU A 337 -4.68 4.50 7.94
CA GLU A 337 -5.29 3.89 9.13
C GLU A 337 -4.57 4.36 10.41
N SER A 338 -5.34 4.70 11.44
CA SER A 338 -4.80 5.04 12.77
C SER A 338 -4.16 3.80 13.41
N ALA A 339 -2.93 3.95 13.88
CA ALA A 339 -2.25 2.91 14.64
C ALA A 339 -3.01 2.57 15.94
N ASP A 340 -3.65 3.54 16.59
CA ASP A 340 -4.44 3.30 17.81
C ASP A 340 -5.67 2.44 17.51
N ALA A 341 -6.43 2.79 16.46
CA ALA A 341 -7.57 1.99 16.01
C ALA A 341 -7.15 0.55 15.67
N ARG A 342 -6.03 0.40 14.95
CA ARG A 342 -5.47 -0.91 14.61
C ARG A 342 -5.11 -1.73 15.86
N ASP A 343 -4.43 -1.11 16.82
CA ASP A 343 -3.99 -1.79 18.04
C ASP A 343 -5.19 -2.20 18.91
N ARG A 344 -6.23 -1.35 18.99
CA ARG A 344 -7.49 -1.65 19.69
C ARG A 344 -8.27 -2.78 19.02
N GLN A 345 -8.34 -2.81 17.69
CA GLN A 345 -8.94 -3.92 16.95
C GLN A 345 -8.16 -5.22 17.21
N GLN A 346 -6.83 -5.19 17.12
CA GLN A 346 -6.00 -6.36 17.35
C GLN A 346 -6.13 -6.91 18.78
N ALA A 347 -6.24 -6.03 19.78
CA ALA A 347 -6.49 -6.44 21.16
C ALA A 347 -7.83 -7.18 21.31
N SER A 348 -8.90 -6.65 20.69
CA SER A 348 -10.21 -7.31 20.65
C SER A 348 -10.15 -8.67 19.96
N ASP A 349 -9.49 -8.75 18.81
CA ASP A 349 -9.31 -10.00 18.07
C ASP A 349 -8.57 -11.05 18.92
N ASN A 350 -7.51 -10.64 19.62
CA ASN A 350 -6.72 -11.52 20.47
C ASN A 350 -7.53 -12.06 21.66
N GLU A 351 -8.34 -11.22 22.29
CA GLU A 351 -9.20 -11.60 23.41
C GLU A 351 -10.25 -12.63 22.98
N VAL A 352 -10.98 -12.36 21.90
CA VAL A 352 -11.99 -13.29 21.36
C VAL A 352 -11.35 -14.62 20.93
N ASN A 353 -10.20 -14.58 20.27
CA ASN A 353 -9.49 -15.79 19.87
C ASN A 353 -8.89 -16.56 21.05
N ALA A 354 -8.53 -15.89 22.15
CA ALA A 354 -8.10 -16.56 23.38
C ALA A 354 -9.28 -17.28 24.05
N LEU A 355 -10.43 -16.62 24.17
CA LEU A 355 -11.66 -17.22 24.70
C LEU A 355 -12.12 -18.41 23.85
N ARG A 356 -12.07 -18.30 22.52
CA ARG A 356 -12.41 -19.40 21.62
C ARG A 356 -11.51 -20.61 21.84
N ARG A 357 -10.19 -20.41 21.88
CA ARG A 357 -9.24 -21.51 22.14
C ARG A 357 -9.47 -22.19 23.48
N LEU A 358 -9.83 -21.43 24.52
CA LEU A 358 -10.19 -21.99 25.82
C LEU A 358 -11.48 -22.82 25.76
N ARG A 359 -12.52 -22.34 25.05
CA ARG A 359 -13.77 -23.09 24.86
C ARG A 359 -13.51 -24.41 24.13
N GLU A 360 -12.75 -24.37 23.03
CA GLU A 360 -12.36 -25.56 22.26
C GLU A 360 -11.53 -26.55 23.09
N SER A 361 -10.58 -26.07 23.90
CA SER A 361 -9.70 -26.95 24.68
C SER A 361 -10.38 -27.59 25.89
N TYR A 362 -11.40 -26.93 26.46
CA TYR A 362 -12.07 -27.37 27.69
C TYR A 362 -13.49 -27.88 27.47
N GLY A 363 -13.98 -27.94 26.23
CA GLY A 363 -15.33 -28.40 25.91
C GLY A 363 -16.42 -27.56 26.59
N LEU A 364 -16.14 -26.26 26.79
CA LEU A 364 -17.06 -25.32 27.42
C LEU A 364 -18.03 -24.77 26.38
N ASP A 365 -18.85 -25.65 25.80
CA ASP A 365 -20.06 -25.22 25.11
C ASP A 365 -21.08 -24.78 26.17
N GLU A 366 -21.69 -23.62 25.97
CA GLU A 366 -22.63 -23.00 26.92
C GLU A 366 -23.73 -23.99 27.33
N ALA A 367 -23.87 -24.20 28.64
CA ALA A 367 -24.89 -25.04 29.27
C ALA A 367 -26.27 -24.35 29.33
#